data_AF-A0A8B8ATW1-F1
#
_entry.id   AF-A0A8B8ATW1-F1
#
_cell.length_a   1.000
_cell.length_b   1.000
_cell.length_c   1.000
_cell.angle_alpha   90.00
_cell.angle_beta   90.00
_cell.angle_gamma   90.00
#
_symmetry.space_group_name_H-M   'P 1'
#
loop_
_entity.id
_entity.type
_entity.pdbx_description
1 polymer ?
#
loop_
_entity_poly.entity_id
_entity_poly.type
_entity_poly.pdbx_seq_one_letter_code
_entity_poly.pdbx_strand_id
1 'polypeptide(L)'
;MALSIAYWASYVQSKLTKKSEAAVESGRVLRFNFDHELRVINSSVQASMRDTSYKVQVFLEESDNGNIKDASCQCPMGEFKCHHVAATLLFGYKRASKTDVRCSWIKHPKSAPPKKTVTMQELYPSNRPNYTSALDSV
;
A
#
# COMPACT_ATOMS: atom_id res chain seq x y z
N MET A 1 4.40 -6.48 -2.00
CA MET A 1 2.98 -6.21 -1.70
C MET A 1 2.88 -4.94 -0.86
N ALA A 2 1.83 -4.12 -1.03
CA ALA A 2 1.63 -2.94 -0.18
C ALA A 2 0.77 -3.29 1.03
N LEU A 3 1.07 -2.68 2.18
CA LEU A 3 0.31 -2.89 3.41
C LEU A 3 -1.13 -2.41 3.22
N SER A 4 -2.09 -3.29 3.48
CA SER A 4 -3.53 -2.98 3.40
C SER A 4 -3.96 -2.10 4.56
N ILE A 5 -4.90 -1.18 4.31
CA ILE A 5 -5.56 -0.41 5.37
C ILE A 5 -6.34 -1.32 6.34
N ALA A 6 -6.70 -2.53 5.91
CA ALA A 6 -7.43 -3.50 6.72
C ALA A 6 -6.70 -3.84 8.03
N TYR A 7 -5.35 -3.90 8.02
CA TYR A 7 -4.56 -4.13 9.24
C TYR A 7 -4.74 -3.01 10.27
N TRP A 8 -4.80 -1.76 9.82
CA TRP A 8 -5.10 -0.64 10.71
C TRP A 8 -6.54 -0.70 11.21
N ALA A 9 -7.49 -0.95 10.31
CA ALA A 9 -8.91 -1.00 10.65
C ALA A 9 -9.26 -2.11 11.65
N SER A 10 -8.66 -3.30 11.53
CA SER A 10 -8.85 -4.42 12.45
C SER A 10 -8.21 -4.17 13.82
N TYR A 11 -7.11 -3.43 13.86
CA TYR A 11 -6.41 -3.10 15.10
C TYR A 11 -7.16 -2.04 15.92
N VAL A 12 -7.64 -0.98 15.28
CA VAL A 12 -7.98 0.27 15.95
C VAL A 12 -9.41 0.24 16.52
N GLN A 13 -9.57 0.72 17.76
CA GLN A 13 -10.87 1.09 18.34
C GLN A 13 -11.07 2.61 18.27
N SER A 14 -12.31 3.11 18.36
CA SER A 14 -12.69 4.52 18.07
C SER A 14 -11.86 5.62 18.74
N LYS A 15 -11.25 5.38 19.91
CA LYS A 15 -10.37 6.35 20.60
C LYS A 15 -8.94 6.38 20.06
N LEU A 16 -8.48 5.30 19.43
CA LEU A 16 -7.13 5.18 18.90
C LEU A 16 -6.99 5.80 17.50
N THR A 17 -8.08 5.91 16.73
CA THR A 17 -8.08 6.48 15.37
C THR A 17 -7.45 7.86 15.35
N LYS A 18 -8.07 8.83 16.04
CA LYS A 18 -7.63 10.23 16.09
C LYS A 18 -6.19 10.38 16.59
N LYS A 19 -5.80 9.62 17.61
CA LYS A 19 -4.44 9.67 18.17
C LYS A 19 -3.40 9.13 17.20
N SER A 20 -3.72 8.04 16.48
CA SER A 20 -2.83 7.46 15.49
C SER A 20 -2.68 8.37 14.27
N GLU A 21 -3.76 8.99 13.80
CA GLU A 21 -3.74 9.97 12.71
C GLU A 21 -2.88 11.18 13.06
N ALA A 22 -3.12 11.79 14.23
CA ALA A 22 -2.32 12.92 14.70
C ALA A 22 -0.83 12.58 14.79
N ALA A 23 -0.46 11.37 15.27
CA ALA A 23 0.92 10.94 15.33
C ALA A 23 1.57 10.81 13.93
N VAL A 24 0.83 10.31 12.94
CA VAL A 24 1.31 10.21 11.55
C VAL A 24 1.46 11.57 10.89
N GLU A 25 0.49 12.46 11.07
CA GLU A 25 0.48 13.81 10.48
C GLU A 25 1.57 14.71 11.07
N SER A 26 1.80 14.59 12.37
CA SER A 26 2.87 15.32 13.07
C SER A 26 4.28 14.74 12.87
N GLY A 27 4.44 13.70 12.05
CA GLY A 27 5.76 13.12 11.76
C GLY A 27 6.40 12.38 12.93
N ARG A 28 5.61 11.90 13.90
CA ARG A 28 6.12 11.21 15.11
C ARG A 28 6.54 9.76 14.86
N VAL A 29 6.25 9.20 13.69
CA VAL A 29 6.81 7.91 13.26
C VAL A 29 8.21 8.17 12.71
N LEU A 30 9.22 7.96 13.54
CA LEU A 30 10.61 8.33 13.27
C LEU A 30 11.32 7.32 12.36
N ARG A 31 11.00 6.03 12.56
CA ARG A 31 11.58 4.93 11.77
C ARG A 31 10.49 3.93 11.42
N PHE A 32 10.57 3.41 10.22
CA PHE A 32 9.66 2.38 9.72
C PHE A 32 10.45 1.45 8.80
N ASN A 33 10.38 0.15 9.07
CA ASN A 33 10.97 -0.90 8.26
C ASN A 33 9.98 -2.05 8.19
N PHE A 34 9.69 -2.50 6.98
CA PHE A 34 8.82 -3.64 6.74
C PHE A 34 9.64 -4.75 6.08
N ASP A 35 9.75 -5.87 6.78
CA ASP A 35 10.35 -7.10 6.27
C ASP A 35 9.25 -7.92 5.57
N HIS A 36 9.37 -8.04 4.26
CA HIS A 36 8.38 -8.73 3.44
C HIS A 36 8.46 -10.26 3.59
N GLU A 37 9.64 -10.82 3.86
CA GLU A 37 9.83 -12.27 3.97
C GLU A 37 9.29 -12.76 5.30
N LEU A 38 9.59 -12.05 6.38
CA LEU A 38 9.13 -12.40 7.73
C LEU A 38 7.75 -11.83 8.07
N ARG A 39 7.18 -10.97 7.21
CA ARG A 39 5.90 -10.26 7.46
C ARG A 39 5.93 -9.48 8.79
N VAL A 40 7.08 -8.90 9.12
CA VAL A 40 7.29 -8.14 10.36
C VAL A 40 7.48 -6.66 10.05
N ILE A 41 6.79 -5.80 10.79
CA ILE A 41 7.02 -4.36 10.78
C ILE A 41 7.78 -3.98 12.04
N ASN A 42 8.95 -3.37 11.85
CA ASN A 42 9.72 -2.75 12.93
C ASN A 42 9.66 -1.24 12.76
N SER A 43 9.30 -0.53 13.83
CA SER A 43 9.18 0.92 13.79
C SER A 43 9.54 1.58 15.12
N SER A 44 9.77 2.88 15.07
CA SER A 44 10.00 3.71 16.25
C SER A 44 9.07 4.91 16.20
N VAL A 45 8.24 5.05 17.22
CA VAL A 45 7.22 6.10 17.31
C VAL A 45 7.48 6.94 18.55
N GLN A 46 7.59 8.26 18.36
CA GLN A 46 7.75 9.22 19.43
C GLN A 46 6.47 9.31 20.27
N ALA A 47 6.62 9.28 21.59
CA ALA A 47 5.52 9.50 22.51
C ALA A 47 5.01 10.94 22.40
N SER A 48 3.70 11.13 22.57
CA SER A 48 3.13 12.47 22.61
C SER A 48 3.78 13.28 23.75
N MET A 49 4.20 14.51 23.44
CA MET A 49 4.77 15.48 24.39
C MET A 49 6.12 15.10 25.02
N ARG A 50 6.82 14.07 24.54
CA ARG A 50 8.11 13.64 25.09
C ARG A 50 9.15 13.43 24.00
N ASP A 51 10.42 13.64 24.33
CA ASP A 51 11.55 13.28 23.47
C ASP A 51 11.91 11.79 23.54
N THR A 52 11.00 10.98 24.09
CA THR A 52 11.15 9.52 24.16
C THR A 52 10.43 8.86 22.99
N SER A 53 11.13 7.96 22.30
CA SER A 53 10.55 7.10 21.28
C SER A 53 10.42 5.67 21.76
N TYR A 54 9.29 5.02 21.46
CA TYR A 54 9.06 3.61 21.74
C TYR A 54 9.31 2.77 20.49
N LYS A 55 9.96 1.62 20.68
CA LYS A 55 10.04 0.61 19.63
C LYS A 55 8.72 -0.14 19.55
N VAL A 56 8.27 -0.35 18.32
CA VAL A 56 7.03 -1.02 17.98
C VAL A 56 7.37 -2.13 16.99
N GLN A 57 6.91 -3.33 17.28
CA GLN A 57 7.04 -4.49 16.41
C GLN A 57 5.65 -5.08 16.17
N VAL A 58 5.34 -5.36 14.90
CA VAL A 58 4.05 -5.92 14.50
C VAL A 58 4.29 -7.14 13.61
N PHE A 59 3.69 -8.26 13.97
CA PHE A 59 3.70 -9.51 13.23
C PHE A 59 2.38 -9.63 12.48
N LEU A 60 2.44 -9.64 11.15
CA LEU A 60 1.25 -9.81 10.32
C LEU A 60 0.95 -11.29 10.14
N GLU A 61 -0.32 -11.62 9.94
CA GLU A 61 -0.70 -12.98 9.55
C GLU A 61 -0.24 -13.28 8.11
N GLU A 62 0.04 -14.56 7.82
CA GLU A 62 0.44 -14.99 6.46
C GLU A 62 -0.68 -14.79 5.44
N SER A 63 -1.93 -14.83 5.89
CA SER A 63 -3.09 -14.49 5.08
C SER A 63 -3.25 -12.97 4.97
N ASP A 64 -3.41 -12.45 3.74
CA ASP A 64 -3.59 -11.02 3.47
C ASP A 64 -5.01 -10.51 3.84
N ASN A 65 -5.62 -11.10 4.86
CA ASN A 65 -6.98 -10.80 5.33
C ASN A 65 -7.06 -9.50 6.16
N GLY A 66 -5.91 -8.84 6.39
CA GLY A 66 -5.85 -7.64 7.23
C GLY A 66 -5.81 -7.94 8.73
N ASN A 67 -5.46 -9.17 9.12
CA ASN A 67 -5.34 -9.57 10.51
C ASN A 67 -3.90 -9.50 11.00
N ILE A 68 -3.73 -9.07 12.24
CA ILE A 68 -2.42 -8.99 12.91
C ILE A 68 -2.29 -10.23 13.78
N LYS A 69 -1.17 -10.95 13.64
CA LYS A 69 -0.86 -12.12 14.45
C LYS A 69 -0.50 -11.70 15.88
N ASP A 70 0.40 -10.72 16.00
CA ASP A 70 0.78 -10.15 17.29
C ASP A 70 1.35 -8.73 17.11
N ALA A 71 1.32 -7.92 18.16
CA ALA A 71 1.93 -6.60 18.17
C ALA A 71 2.46 -6.25 19.55
N SER A 72 3.71 -5.81 19.60
CA SER A 72 4.37 -5.37 20.82
C SER A 72 4.85 -3.92 20.71
N CYS A 73 4.73 -3.18 21.81
CA CYS A 73 5.21 -1.80 21.90
C CYS A 73 5.84 -1.57 23.27
N GLN A 74 6.98 -0.88 23.33
CA GLN A 74 7.70 -0.60 24.58
C GLN A 74 7.07 0.50 25.44
N CYS A 75 5.91 1.03 25.05
CA CYS A 75 5.21 2.02 25.87
C CYS A 75 4.55 1.33 27.07
N PRO A 76 4.31 2.05 28.18
CA PRO A 76 3.65 1.48 29.37
C PRO A 76 2.23 0.95 29.09
N MET A 77 1.60 1.39 28.00
CA MET A 77 0.31 0.86 27.54
C MET A 77 0.46 -0.33 26.59
N GLY A 78 1.69 -0.75 26.28
CA GLY A 78 2.02 -1.62 25.14
C GLY A 78 1.57 -3.08 25.29
N GLU A 79 1.23 -3.49 26.52
CA GLU A 79 0.51 -4.74 26.79
C GLU A 79 -0.96 -4.70 26.30
N PHE A 80 -1.50 -3.49 26.07
CA PHE A 80 -2.82 -3.25 25.50
C PHE A 80 -2.71 -2.58 24.11
N LYS A 81 -3.85 -2.49 23.41
CA LYS A 81 -3.92 -1.75 22.13
C LYS A 81 -3.49 -0.30 22.33
N CYS A 82 -2.41 0.12 21.66
CA CYS A 82 -1.83 1.45 21.83
C CYS A 82 -1.81 2.24 20.52
N HIS A 83 -1.85 3.57 20.63
CA HIS A 83 -1.86 4.44 19.45
C HIS A 83 -0.54 4.40 18.65
N HIS A 84 0.57 3.96 19.25
CA HIS A 84 1.86 3.82 18.54
C HIS A 84 1.80 2.72 17.49
N VAL A 85 1.28 1.54 17.84
CA VAL A 85 1.06 0.43 16.90
C VAL A 85 0.08 0.84 15.80
N ALA A 86 -1.02 1.51 16.17
CA ALA A 86 -1.96 2.05 15.21
C ALA A 86 -1.29 3.08 14.26
N ALA A 87 -0.45 3.97 14.78
CA ALA A 87 0.27 4.94 13.95
C ALA A 87 1.24 4.25 12.99
N THR A 88 1.94 3.20 13.44
CA THR A 88 2.83 2.39 12.59
C THR A 88 2.06 1.76 11.43
N LEU A 89 0.92 1.13 11.69
CA LEU A 89 0.09 0.49 10.66
C LEU A 89 -0.45 1.51 9.65
N LEU A 90 -0.93 2.65 10.15
CA LEU A 90 -1.43 3.74 9.30
C LEU A 90 -0.33 4.37 8.46
N PHE A 91 0.85 4.58 9.06
CA PHE A 91 2.03 5.06 8.36
C PHE A 91 2.46 4.10 7.27
N GLY A 92 2.47 2.80 7.57
CA GLY A 92 2.73 1.75 6.59
C GLY A 92 1.76 1.83 5.41
N TYR A 93 0.46 1.89 5.64
CA TYR A 93 -0.51 2.05 4.55
C TYR A 93 -0.32 3.34 3.74
N LYS A 94 -0.11 4.49 4.41
CA LYS A 94 -0.01 5.80 3.73
C LYS A 94 1.33 6.02 3.03
N ARG A 95 2.43 5.46 3.56
CA ARG A 95 3.80 5.78 3.15
C ARG A 95 4.65 4.59 2.72
N ALA A 96 4.34 3.36 3.13
CA ALA A 96 4.95 2.17 2.52
C ALA A 96 4.34 2.00 1.12
N SER A 97 5.05 2.56 0.15
CA SER A 97 4.57 2.68 -1.21
C SER A 97 4.40 1.31 -1.89
N LYS A 98 3.51 1.24 -2.89
CA LYS A 98 3.55 0.18 -3.90
C LYS A 98 4.84 0.20 -4.76
N THR A 99 5.70 1.22 -4.61
CA THR A 99 6.92 1.44 -5.42
C THR A 99 8.20 0.85 -4.82
N ASP A 100 8.17 0.24 -3.63
CA ASP A 100 9.28 -0.62 -3.17
C ASP A 100 9.40 -1.90 -4.01
N VAL A 101 8.37 -2.23 -4.80
CA VAL A 101 8.54 -3.03 -6.02
C VAL A 101 9.14 -2.10 -7.07
N ARG A 102 10.42 -2.30 -7.44
CA ARG A 102 11.06 -1.62 -8.57
C ARG A 102 10.07 -1.56 -9.74
N CYS A 103 9.60 -0.38 -10.11
CA CYS A 103 8.83 -0.20 -11.33
C CYS A 103 9.74 -0.51 -12.53
N SER A 104 9.78 -1.77 -12.98
CA SER A 104 10.45 -2.15 -14.21
C SER A 104 9.50 -1.95 -15.38
N TRP A 105 9.60 -0.79 -16.02
CA TRP A 105 9.09 -0.64 -17.38
C TRP A 105 10.04 -1.37 -18.31
N ILE A 106 9.72 -2.60 -18.70
CA ILE A 106 10.46 -3.25 -19.78
C ILE A 106 10.02 -2.57 -21.08
N LYS A 107 10.82 -1.61 -21.55
CA LYS A 107 10.70 -1.07 -22.90
C LYS A 107 11.02 -2.20 -23.87
N HIS A 108 9.97 -2.84 -24.41
CA HIS A 108 10.01 -4.05 -25.25
C HIS A 108 10.48 -5.33 -24.52
N PRO A 109 9.55 -6.09 -23.90
CA PRO A 109 9.85 -7.44 -23.43
C PRO A 109 10.35 -8.26 -24.61
N LYS A 110 11.56 -8.85 -24.50
CA LYS A 110 12.12 -9.74 -25.54
C LYS A 110 11.24 -10.96 -25.85
N SER A 111 10.27 -11.24 -24.98
CA SER A 111 9.26 -12.31 -25.09
C SER A 111 7.88 -11.82 -25.55
N ALA A 112 7.69 -10.50 -25.77
CA ALA A 112 6.44 -10.02 -26.34
C ALA A 112 6.41 -10.45 -27.83
N PRO A 113 5.36 -11.15 -28.28
CA PRO A 113 5.18 -11.39 -29.70
C PRO A 113 5.22 -10.04 -30.43
N PRO A 114 5.81 -9.96 -31.63
CA PRO A 114 5.83 -8.72 -32.38
C PRO A 114 4.41 -8.18 -32.44
N LYS A 115 4.23 -6.93 -31.99
CA LYS A 115 2.93 -6.25 -32.08
C LYS A 115 2.56 -6.23 -33.56
N LYS A 116 1.70 -7.16 -33.99
CA LYS A 116 1.05 -7.05 -35.29
C LYS A 116 0.23 -5.78 -35.23
N THR A 117 0.67 -4.76 -35.95
CA THR A 117 -0.13 -3.57 -36.19
C THR A 117 -1.28 -3.99 -37.09
N VAL A 118 -2.44 -4.19 -36.49
CA VAL A 118 -3.68 -4.52 -37.19
C VAL A 118 -4.40 -3.21 -37.47
N THR A 119 -4.82 -3.01 -38.72
CA THR A 119 -5.57 -1.80 -39.08
C THR A 119 -6.98 -1.83 -38.51
N MET A 120 -7.64 -0.68 -38.32
CA MET A 120 -9.02 -0.63 -37.82
C MET A 120 -9.97 -1.48 -38.69
N GLN A 121 -9.71 -1.55 -40.00
CA GLN A 121 -10.47 -2.32 -40.97
C GLN A 121 -10.33 -3.84 -40.78
N GLU A 122 -9.19 -4.32 -40.30
CA GLU A 122 -8.95 -5.74 -40.03
C GLU A 122 -9.59 -6.21 -38.72
N LEU A 123 -9.69 -5.33 -37.71
CA LEU A 123 -10.38 -5.62 -36.45
C LEU A 123 -11.91 -5.56 -36.60
N TYR A 124 -12.38 -4.68 -37.49
CA TYR A 124 -13.79 -4.43 -37.73
C TYR A 124 -14.09 -4.53 -39.22
N PRO A 125 -14.09 -5.76 -39.80
CA PRO A 125 -14.38 -5.94 -41.21
C PRO A 125 -15.79 -5.41 -41.49
N SER A 126 -15.88 -4.45 -42.42
CA SER A 126 -17.17 -3.89 -42.79
C SER A 126 -18.00 -5.00 -43.46
N ASN A 127 -19.18 -5.29 -42.91
CA ASN A 127 -20.06 -6.33 -43.45
C ASN A 127 -20.83 -5.84 -44.70
N ARG A 128 -20.38 -4.76 -45.35
CA ARG A 128 -21.05 -4.13 -46.49
C ARG A 128 -20.00 -3.68 -47.52
N PRO A 129 -19.91 -4.33 -48.69
CA PRO A 129 -18.84 -4.05 -49.65
C PRO A 129 -18.86 -2.65 -50.27
N ASN A 130 -19.88 -1.81 -50.02
CA ASN A 130 -20.04 -0.49 -50.64
C ASN A 130 -20.52 0.58 -49.65
N TYR A 131 -19.85 0.74 -48.50
CA TYR A 131 -20.11 1.90 -47.63
C TYR A 131 -19.09 3.01 -47.90
N THR A 132 -19.50 4.01 -48.68
CA THR A 132 -18.82 5.30 -48.76
C THR A 132 -19.27 6.17 -47.60
N SER A 133 -18.35 6.54 -46.70
CA SER A 133 -18.62 7.56 -45.70
C SER A 133 -18.73 8.92 -46.39
N ALA A 134 -19.82 9.66 -46.12
CA ALA A 134 -20.16 10.94 -46.74
C ALA A 134 -19.18 12.11 -46.45
N LEU A 135 -17.97 11.83 -45.96
CA LEU A 135 -16.90 12.80 -45.73
C LEU A 135 -15.90 12.86 -46.90
N ASP A 136 -15.89 11.90 -47.82
CA ASP A 136 -15.01 11.89 -49.00
C ASP A 136 -15.61 12.62 -50.21
N SER A 137 -16.48 13.61 -49.97
CA SER A 137 -17.14 14.38 -51.02
C SER A 137 -17.09 15.88 -50.73
N VAL A 138 -15.88 16.43 -50.65
CA VAL A 138 -15.53 17.80 -51.09
C VAL A 138 -14.09 17.82 -51.58
#